data_AF-K1QQK2-F1
#
_entry.id   AF-K1QQK2-F1
#
_cell.length_a   1.000
_cell.length_b   1.000
_cell.length_c   1.000
_cell.angle_alpha   90.00
_cell.angle_beta   90.00
_cell.angle_gamma   90.00
#
_symmetry.space_group_name_H-M   'P 1'
#
loop_
_entity.id
_entity.type
_entity.pdbx_description
1 polymer ?
#
loop_
_entity_poly.entity_id
_entity_poly.type
_entity_poly.pdbx_seq_one_letter_code
_entity_poly.pdbx_strand_id
1 'polypeptide(L)'
;MGILGGTRHEREIILIFVSLAVVSGQQWIMVFRGASGDIGGANNIFTLWNNLGTSGENVPCANSVGSRCSTHYKNKLVDNWNKMIIHKVKLSVYKNGLEMKKIMFSPPKSANKIDWFRKEYLNTSDYGDLQKSGSYSIFGIIGDRSSKRRFFISRWIGGSSGDPGNIQVKEHDTISLRCENGGLIQVQSARYGLGSCWGSVTHILRRSCNSRNDCSTPAENSLFSDPCEGEHKVVQVEYVCGPATADEFAIYIDIEGE
;
A
#
# COMPACT_ATOMS: atom_id res chain seq x y z
N MET A 1 0.76 24.52 33.85
CA MET A 1 -0.47 24.36 33.03
C MET A 1 -0.04 24.48 31.58
N GLY A 2 -0.17 23.40 30.81
CA GLY A 2 0.34 23.33 29.44
C GLY A 2 0.67 21.90 29.02
N ILE A 3 -0.33 21.01 29.01
CA ILE A 3 -0.21 19.71 28.36
C ILE A 3 -0.42 19.98 26.86
N LEU A 4 0.67 20.03 26.09
CA LEU A 4 0.58 19.99 24.64
C LEU A 4 0.21 18.56 24.25
N GLY A 5 -1.10 18.33 24.17
CA GLY A 5 -1.68 17.15 23.56
C GLY A 5 -1.35 17.13 22.08
N GLY A 6 -0.28 16.40 21.72
CA GLY A 6 -0.06 15.98 20.35
C GLY A 6 -1.26 15.15 19.90
N THR A 7 -1.95 15.61 18.87
CA THR A 7 -3.04 14.88 18.21
C THR A 7 -2.47 13.61 17.59
N ARG A 8 -2.44 12.52 18.36
CA ARG A 8 -2.03 11.19 17.90
C ARG A 8 -3.07 10.74 16.86
N HIS A 9 -2.69 10.82 15.58
CA HIS A 9 -3.50 10.40 14.44
C HIS A 9 -4.21 9.08 14.75
N GLU A 10 -5.54 9.06 14.54
CA GLU A 10 -6.33 7.86 14.74
C GLU A 10 -5.91 6.77 13.73
N ARG A 11 -5.70 5.57 14.27
CA ARG A 11 -5.13 4.44 13.52
C ARG A 11 -6.15 3.88 12.55
N GLU A 12 -5.71 3.60 11.33
CA GLU A 12 -6.48 2.86 10.36
C GLU A 12 -6.53 1.38 10.77
N ILE A 13 -7.72 0.79 10.66
CA ILE A 13 -8.00 -0.57 11.10
C ILE A 13 -8.55 -1.35 9.92
N ILE A 14 -8.04 -2.56 9.72
CA ILE A 14 -8.61 -3.52 8.80
C ILE A 14 -9.43 -4.52 9.59
N LEU A 15 -10.65 -4.76 9.15
CA LEU A 15 -11.54 -5.77 9.72
C LEU A 15 -11.88 -6.79 8.64
N ILE A 16 -11.77 -8.07 9.00
CA ILE A 16 -12.17 -9.17 8.12
C ILE A 16 -13.37 -9.86 8.76
N PHE A 17 -14.45 -9.90 7.99
CA PHE A 17 -15.68 -10.57 8.38
C PHE A 17 -15.97 -11.72 7.44
N VAL A 18 -16.53 -12.79 7.99
CA VAL A 18 -17.04 -13.92 7.21
C VAL A 18 -18.55 -14.03 7.38
N SER A 19 -19.20 -14.54 6.35
CA SER A 19 -20.59 -14.98 6.40
C SER A 19 -20.69 -16.47 6.09
N LEU A 20 -21.39 -17.19 6.95
CA LEU A 20 -21.64 -18.63 6.84
C LEU A 20 -23.01 -18.96 6.22
N ALA A 21 -23.77 -17.96 5.77
CA ALA A 21 -25.08 -18.17 5.14
C ALA A 21 -25.12 -17.64 3.70
N VAL A 22 -26.21 -17.92 2.96
CA VAL A 22 -26.40 -17.49 1.55
C VAL A 22 -27.29 -16.24 1.38
N VAL A 23 -28.31 -16.05 2.22
CA VAL A 23 -29.39 -15.03 2.06
C VAL A 23 -29.08 -13.61 2.57
N SER A 24 -29.75 -12.58 2.02
CA SER A 24 -29.64 -11.18 2.48
C SER A 24 -30.23 -10.98 3.88
N GLY A 25 -29.52 -10.28 4.77
CA GLY A 25 -29.87 -10.10 6.20
C GLY A 25 -28.86 -10.69 7.19
N GLN A 26 -27.67 -11.07 6.71
CA GLN A 26 -26.69 -11.88 7.44
C GLN A 26 -25.96 -11.20 8.61
N GLN A 27 -25.81 -11.99 9.67
CA GLN A 27 -24.91 -11.73 10.79
C GLN A 27 -23.46 -11.91 10.33
N TRP A 28 -22.73 -10.81 10.22
CA TRP A 28 -21.30 -10.82 9.96
C TRP A 28 -20.55 -11.26 11.21
N ILE A 29 -19.66 -12.24 11.05
CA ILE A 29 -18.76 -12.64 12.12
C ILE A 29 -17.41 -12.01 11.84
N MET A 30 -16.98 -11.07 12.69
CA MET A 30 -15.61 -10.57 12.64
C MET A 30 -14.68 -11.71 13.05
N VAL A 31 -13.70 -12.00 12.19
CA VAL A 31 -12.69 -13.05 12.45
C VAL A 31 -11.31 -12.47 12.67
N PHE A 32 -11.09 -11.22 12.24
CA PHE A 32 -9.80 -10.56 12.35
C PHE A 32 -9.90 -9.03 12.44
N ARG A 33 -9.03 -8.44 13.27
CA ARG A 33 -8.77 -7.00 13.39
C ARG A 33 -7.26 -6.76 13.33
N GLY A 34 -6.79 -6.17 12.25
CA GLY A 34 -5.46 -5.60 12.15
C GLY A 34 -5.54 -4.09 12.35
N ALA A 35 -4.62 -3.49 13.10
CA ALA A 35 -4.62 -2.05 13.32
C ALA A 35 -3.19 -1.52 13.15
N SER A 36 -3.03 -0.32 12.61
CA SER A 36 -1.70 0.26 12.31
C SER A 36 -1.00 0.81 13.57
N GLY A 37 0.34 0.90 13.52
CA GLY A 37 1.21 1.42 14.59
C GLY A 37 1.52 0.44 15.73
N ASP A 38 2.36 0.85 16.70
CA ASP A 38 2.78 0.00 17.82
C ASP A 38 1.59 -0.50 18.64
N ILE A 39 1.26 -1.77 18.49
CA ILE A 39 0.22 -2.50 19.22
C ILE A 39 0.93 -3.64 19.92
N GLY A 40 0.83 -3.72 21.25
CA GLY A 40 1.46 -4.79 22.00
C GLY A 40 0.97 -6.18 21.56
N GLY A 41 1.90 -7.11 21.34
CA GLY A 41 1.64 -8.45 20.83
C GLY A 41 2.56 -8.80 19.67
N ALA A 42 2.19 -9.80 18.85
CA ALA A 42 2.89 -9.99 17.58
C ALA A 42 2.72 -8.72 16.73
N ASN A 43 3.77 -7.89 16.64
CA ASN A 43 3.77 -6.60 15.95
C ASN A 43 3.39 -6.70 14.46
N ASN A 44 3.32 -7.92 13.92
CA ASN A 44 3.00 -8.19 12.52
C ASN A 44 1.66 -8.93 12.38
N ILE A 45 0.66 -8.25 11.80
CA ILE A 45 -0.69 -8.81 11.61
C ILE A 45 -0.70 -10.00 10.64
N PHE A 46 0.26 -10.07 9.71
CA PHE A 46 0.39 -11.23 8.81
C PHE A 46 0.93 -12.45 9.55
N THR A 47 1.90 -12.27 10.45
CA THR A 47 2.35 -13.37 11.33
C THR A 47 1.18 -13.91 12.16
N LEU A 48 0.36 -13.01 12.74
CA LEU A 48 -0.83 -13.40 13.48
C LEU A 48 -1.84 -14.16 12.58
N TRP A 49 -2.12 -13.66 11.37
CA TRP A 49 -3.01 -14.32 10.42
C TRP A 49 -2.51 -15.73 10.04
N ASN A 50 -1.23 -15.83 9.70
CA ASN A 50 -0.63 -17.03 9.14
C ASN A 50 -0.43 -18.14 10.18
N ASN A 51 0.07 -17.81 11.37
CA ASN A 51 0.38 -18.79 12.40
C ASN A 51 -0.88 -19.33 13.07
N LEU A 52 -0.80 -20.52 13.67
CA LEU A 52 -1.87 -21.06 14.51
C LEU A 52 -2.00 -20.25 15.80
N GLY A 53 -3.22 -20.17 16.34
CA GLY A 53 -3.54 -19.49 17.58
C GLY A 53 -4.52 -18.33 17.41
N THR A 54 -5.06 -17.88 18.54
CA THR A 54 -6.01 -16.78 18.64
C THR A 54 -5.37 -15.57 19.34
N SER A 55 -5.96 -14.39 19.16
CA SER A 55 -5.52 -13.16 19.81
C SER A 55 -6.73 -12.29 20.11
N GLY A 56 -6.77 -11.70 21.30
CA GLY A 56 -7.82 -10.75 21.68
C GLY A 56 -9.22 -11.36 21.85
N GLU A 57 -9.41 -12.69 21.84
CA GLU A 57 -10.74 -13.31 21.96
C GLU A 57 -11.45 -12.94 23.28
N ASN A 58 -10.69 -12.83 24.36
CA ASN A 58 -11.19 -12.44 25.68
C ASN A 58 -10.99 -10.95 25.97
N VAL A 59 -10.65 -10.15 24.96
CA VAL A 59 -10.40 -8.70 25.09
C VAL A 59 -11.56 -7.94 24.45
N PRO A 60 -12.48 -7.35 25.23
CA PRO A 60 -13.71 -6.73 24.69
C PRO A 60 -13.45 -5.67 23.61
N CYS A 61 -12.40 -4.84 23.78
CA CYS A 61 -12.07 -3.83 22.77
C CYS A 61 -11.61 -4.40 21.43
N ALA A 62 -11.01 -5.61 21.44
CA ALA A 62 -10.42 -6.21 20.25
C ALA A 62 -11.50 -6.82 19.34
N ASN A 63 -12.57 -7.32 19.95
CA ASN A 63 -13.76 -7.83 19.28
C ASN A 63 -14.87 -6.78 19.13
N SER A 64 -14.50 -5.51 18.87
CA SER A 64 -15.46 -4.44 18.64
C SER A 64 -15.04 -3.54 17.47
N VAL A 65 -16.02 -2.98 16.78
CA VAL A 65 -15.81 -1.95 15.76
C VAL A 65 -15.67 -0.59 16.46
N GLY A 66 -14.63 0.17 16.13
CA GLY A 66 -14.48 1.57 16.57
C GLY A 66 -13.75 1.82 17.90
N SER A 67 -13.49 0.79 18.70
CA SER A 67 -12.67 0.96 19.91
C SER A 67 -11.17 0.99 19.57
N ARG A 68 -10.45 1.97 20.13
CA ARG A 68 -8.99 1.85 20.26
C ARG A 68 -8.71 0.63 21.11
N CYS A 69 -7.81 -0.23 20.64
CA CYS A 69 -7.44 -1.44 21.36
C CYS A 69 -5.96 -1.70 21.14
N SER A 70 -5.26 -1.99 22.23
CA SER A 70 -3.82 -2.25 22.27
C SER A 70 -3.46 -3.68 21.83
N THR A 71 -4.42 -4.43 21.28
CA THR A 71 -4.23 -5.80 20.81
C THR A 71 -5.00 -6.00 19.50
N HIS A 72 -4.41 -6.78 18.60
CA HIS A 72 -5.11 -7.29 17.43
C HIS A 72 -6.20 -8.29 17.83
N TYR A 73 -7.10 -8.61 16.90
CA TYR A 73 -8.06 -9.69 17.12
C TYR A 73 -7.90 -10.74 16.04
N LYS A 74 -7.90 -12.00 16.46
CA LYS A 74 -7.99 -13.17 15.60
C LYS A 74 -8.70 -14.25 16.40
N ASN A 75 -9.82 -14.74 15.90
CA ASN A 75 -10.51 -15.85 16.56
C ASN A 75 -10.21 -17.21 15.93
N LYS A 76 -10.62 -18.27 16.62
CA LYS A 76 -10.45 -19.68 16.22
C LYS A 76 -11.05 -20.03 14.86
N LEU A 77 -11.94 -19.21 14.31
CA LEU A 77 -12.52 -19.47 12.99
C LEU A 77 -11.47 -19.32 11.89
N VAL A 78 -10.50 -18.41 12.03
CA VAL A 78 -9.43 -18.25 11.04
C VAL A 78 -8.60 -19.52 10.88
N ASP A 79 -8.31 -20.23 11.98
CA ASP A 79 -7.55 -21.49 11.93
C ASP A 79 -8.41 -22.68 11.50
N ASN A 80 -9.73 -22.61 11.72
CA ASN A 80 -10.70 -23.60 11.28
C ASN A 80 -11.32 -23.28 9.91
N TRP A 81 -10.68 -22.41 9.11
CA TRP A 81 -11.22 -21.95 7.82
C TRP A 81 -11.73 -23.09 6.93
N ASN A 82 -10.92 -24.14 6.77
CA ASN A 82 -11.23 -25.29 5.92
C ASN A 82 -12.34 -26.20 6.49
N LYS A 83 -12.78 -25.97 7.72
CA LYS A 83 -13.90 -26.70 8.34
C LYS A 83 -15.23 -25.96 8.20
N MET A 84 -15.22 -24.76 7.63
CA MET A 84 -16.41 -23.92 7.45
C MET A 84 -16.78 -23.80 5.98
N ILE A 85 -18.07 -23.61 5.72
CA ILE A 85 -18.55 -23.16 4.41
C ILE A 85 -18.70 -21.63 4.51
N ILE A 86 -17.69 -20.91 4.02
CA ILE A 86 -17.72 -19.46 3.96
C ILE A 86 -18.30 -19.05 2.61
N HIS A 87 -19.44 -18.37 2.64
CA HIS A 87 -20.13 -17.91 1.42
C HIS A 87 -19.63 -16.54 0.97
N LYS A 88 -19.33 -15.65 1.92
CA LYS A 88 -18.83 -14.30 1.64
C LYS A 88 -17.75 -13.92 2.63
N VAL A 89 -16.76 -13.18 2.15
CA VAL A 89 -15.77 -12.50 2.99
C VAL A 89 -15.86 -11.01 2.71
N LYS A 90 -15.89 -10.20 3.77
CA LYS A 90 -15.83 -8.75 3.70
C LYS A 90 -14.51 -8.28 4.31
N LEU A 91 -13.69 -7.60 3.51
CA LEU A 91 -12.54 -6.83 3.98
C LEU A 91 -12.95 -5.36 4.04
N SER A 92 -12.90 -4.76 5.22
CA SER A 92 -13.30 -3.36 5.43
C SER A 92 -12.19 -2.55 6.06
N VAL A 93 -12.01 -1.32 5.57
CA VAL A 93 -11.12 -0.31 6.16
C VAL A 93 -11.95 0.61 7.04
N TYR A 94 -11.54 0.73 8.30
CA TYR A 94 -12.17 1.60 9.28
C TYR A 94 -11.23 2.72 9.71
N LYS A 95 -11.79 3.92 9.84
CA LYS A 95 -11.15 5.09 10.41
C LYS A 95 -12.14 5.76 11.35
N ASN A 96 -11.72 6.00 12.58
CA ASN A 96 -12.55 6.69 13.59
C ASN A 96 -13.88 5.98 13.87
N GLY A 97 -13.87 4.64 13.79
CA GLY A 97 -15.07 3.82 13.95
C GLY A 97 -16.04 3.83 12.76
N LEU A 98 -15.74 4.56 11.70
CA LEU A 98 -16.53 4.59 10.47
C LEU A 98 -15.95 3.64 9.42
N GLU A 99 -16.82 2.88 8.73
CA GLU A 99 -16.43 2.04 7.60
C GLU A 99 -16.19 2.95 6.39
N MET A 100 -14.93 3.16 6.01
CA MET A 100 -14.57 4.08 4.93
C MET A 100 -14.76 3.44 3.56
N LYS A 101 -14.34 2.18 3.43
CA LYS A 101 -14.38 1.40 2.20
C LYS A 101 -14.44 -0.09 2.52
N LYS A 102 -15.07 -0.88 1.62
CA LYS A 102 -15.03 -2.34 1.69
C LYS A 102 -14.84 -3.03 0.34
N ILE A 103 -14.36 -4.26 0.42
CA ILE A 103 -14.30 -5.22 -0.68
C ILE A 103 -15.01 -6.49 -0.24
N MET A 104 -15.85 -7.02 -1.12
CA MET A 104 -16.62 -8.23 -0.91
C MET A 104 -16.11 -9.33 -1.84
N PHE A 105 -15.88 -10.51 -1.27
CA PHE A 105 -15.48 -11.71 -1.98
C PHE A 105 -16.52 -12.81 -1.82
N SER A 106 -16.66 -13.63 -2.84
CA SER A 106 -17.47 -14.86 -2.86
C SER A 106 -16.56 -16.04 -3.21
N PRO A 107 -15.74 -16.52 -2.26
CA PRO A 107 -14.80 -17.60 -2.53
C PRO A 107 -15.52 -18.95 -2.74
N PRO A 108 -14.92 -19.90 -3.47
CA PRO A 108 -15.41 -21.27 -3.56
C PRO A 108 -15.24 -22.00 -2.22
N LYS A 109 -15.98 -23.10 -2.02
CA LYS A 109 -15.89 -23.93 -0.80
C LYS A 109 -14.49 -24.46 -0.50
N SER A 110 -13.65 -24.60 -1.53
CA SER A 110 -12.28 -25.09 -1.42
C SER A 110 -11.27 -24.01 -0.99
N ALA A 111 -11.67 -22.74 -0.94
CA ALA A 111 -10.77 -21.66 -0.56
C ALA A 111 -10.40 -21.77 0.92
N ASN A 112 -9.11 -21.61 1.20
CA ASN A 112 -8.53 -21.59 2.53
C ASN A 112 -8.27 -20.16 3.02
N LYS A 113 -7.72 -20.05 4.23
CA LYS A 113 -7.42 -18.76 4.87
C LYS A 113 -6.39 -17.90 4.12
N ILE A 114 -5.67 -18.42 3.14
CA ILE A 114 -4.66 -17.69 2.35
C ILE A 114 -5.17 -17.28 0.98
N ASP A 115 -5.99 -18.11 0.32
CA ASP A 115 -6.36 -17.92 -1.08
C ASP A 115 -7.76 -17.32 -1.32
N TRP A 116 -8.56 -17.09 -0.28
CA TRP A 116 -9.86 -16.41 -0.42
C TRP A 116 -9.73 -14.97 -0.96
N PHE A 117 -8.60 -14.31 -0.73
CA PHE A 117 -8.32 -12.94 -1.18
C PHE A 117 -7.70 -12.97 -2.58
N ARG A 118 -8.54 -13.21 -3.58
CA ARG A 118 -8.16 -13.37 -4.98
C ARG A 118 -9.11 -12.64 -5.92
N LYS A 119 -8.57 -12.19 -7.05
CA LYS A 119 -9.32 -11.51 -8.12
C LYS A 119 -10.52 -12.34 -8.58
N GLU A 120 -10.33 -13.65 -8.76
CA GLU A 120 -11.36 -14.56 -9.28
C GLU A 120 -12.60 -14.61 -8.36
N TYR A 121 -12.40 -14.31 -7.07
CA TYR A 121 -13.43 -14.36 -6.04
C TYR A 121 -13.99 -12.99 -5.71
N LEU A 122 -13.49 -11.91 -6.35
CA LEU A 122 -14.02 -10.57 -6.19
C LEU A 122 -15.50 -10.53 -6.61
N ASN A 123 -16.34 -9.96 -5.74
CA ASN A 123 -17.77 -9.80 -5.96
C ASN A 123 -18.13 -8.31 -6.14
N THR A 124 -17.93 -7.49 -5.11
CA THR A 124 -18.15 -6.04 -5.18
C THR A 124 -17.05 -5.27 -4.44
N SER A 125 -16.91 -3.99 -4.75
CA SER A 125 -15.91 -3.10 -4.17
C SER A 125 -16.43 -1.66 -4.13
N ASP A 126 -16.13 -0.92 -3.05
CA ASP A 126 -16.37 0.52 -2.97
C ASP A 126 -15.28 1.35 -3.67
N TYR A 127 -14.29 0.68 -4.24
CA TYR A 127 -13.21 1.25 -5.05
C TYR A 127 -13.55 1.06 -6.51
N GLY A 128 -13.79 2.16 -7.22
CA GLY A 128 -14.33 2.14 -8.59
C GLY A 128 -13.38 1.52 -9.61
N ASP A 129 -12.08 1.53 -9.32
CA ASP A 129 -11.04 0.92 -10.13
C ASP A 129 -10.87 -0.57 -9.84
N LEU A 130 -11.17 -1.09 -8.64
CA LEU A 130 -11.06 -2.52 -8.33
C LEU A 130 -12.23 -3.33 -8.92
N GLN A 131 -11.98 -3.93 -10.08
CA GLN A 131 -12.96 -4.70 -10.84
C GLN A 131 -12.49 -6.12 -11.14
N LYS A 132 -13.42 -7.06 -11.24
CA LYS A 132 -13.14 -8.47 -11.56
C LYS A 132 -12.56 -8.65 -12.96
N SER A 133 -12.87 -7.76 -13.90
CA SER A 133 -12.29 -7.72 -15.24
C SER A 133 -10.86 -7.16 -15.27
N GLY A 134 -10.46 -6.38 -14.26
CA GLY A 134 -9.17 -5.68 -14.25
C GLY A 134 -7.96 -6.61 -14.24
N SER A 135 -6.83 -6.18 -14.81
CA SER A 135 -5.57 -6.92 -14.71
C SER A 135 -4.82 -6.54 -13.43
N TYR A 136 -4.22 -7.52 -12.75
CA TYR A 136 -3.46 -7.32 -11.52
C TYR A 136 -2.16 -8.11 -11.53
N SER A 137 -1.05 -7.46 -11.22
CA SER A 137 0.27 -8.10 -11.08
C SER A 137 0.43 -8.79 -9.73
N ILE A 138 -0.20 -8.26 -8.68
CA ILE A 138 -0.31 -8.89 -7.37
C ILE A 138 -1.75 -8.80 -6.91
N PHE A 139 -2.32 -9.93 -6.50
CA PHE A 139 -3.60 -9.96 -5.79
C PHE A 139 -3.54 -11.13 -4.81
N GLY A 140 -3.21 -10.86 -3.55
CA GLY A 140 -3.09 -11.94 -2.57
C GLY A 140 -2.65 -11.51 -1.18
N ILE A 141 -2.92 -12.37 -0.19
CA ILE A 141 -2.53 -12.15 1.21
C ILE A 141 -1.00 -12.10 1.38
N ILE A 142 -0.29 -12.98 0.66
CA ILE A 142 1.19 -12.99 0.66
C ILE A 142 1.73 -11.65 0.15
N GLY A 143 1.09 -11.07 -0.86
CA GLY A 143 1.44 -9.77 -1.41
C GLY A 143 2.88 -9.65 -1.92
N ASP A 144 3.49 -8.49 -1.74
CA ASP A 144 4.90 -8.24 -2.08
C ASP A 144 5.79 -8.60 -0.88
N ARG A 145 6.65 -9.60 -1.08
CA ARG A 145 7.58 -10.08 -0.05
C ARG A 145 8.69 -9.06 0.23
N SER A 146 9.21 -8.41 -0.81
CA SER A 146 10.34 -7.49 -0.73
C SER A 146 9.96 -6.23 0.03
N SER A 147 8.80 -5.66 -0.30
CA SER A 147 8.28 -4.45 0.35
C SER A 147 7.47 -4.75 1.63
N LYS A 148 7.41 -6.03 2.04
CA LYS A 148 6.61 -6.51 3.19
C LYS A 148 5.12 -6.11 3.16
N ARG A 149 4.56 -5.86 1.96
CA ARG A 149 3.15 -5.49 1.77
C ARG A 149 2.30 -6.75 1.75
N ARG A 150 1.33 -6.83 2.66
CA ARG A 150 0.46 -8.00 2.88
C ARG A 150 -0.98 -7.63 2.61
N PHE A 151 -1.81 -8.63 2.27
CA PHE A 151 -3.18 -8.39 1.77
C PHE A 151 -3.16 -7.37 0.64
N PHE A 152 -2.30 -7.66 -0.34
CA PHE A 152 -1.86 -6.70 -1.33
C PHE A 152 -2.62 -6.88 -2.64
N ILE A 153 -3.17 -5.79 -3.17
CA ILE A 153 -3.65 -5.73 -4.55
C ILE A 153 -2.86 -4.63 -5.26
N SER A 154 -2.12 -5.02 -6.28
CA SER A 154 -1.48 -4.12 -7.21
C SER A 154 -1.82 -4.50 -8.63
N ARG A 155 -2.11 -3.48 -9.43
CA ARG A 155 -2.21 -3.63 -10.87
C ARG A 155 -0.85 -3.88 -11.52
N TRP A 156 0.23 -3.42 -10.89
CA TRP A 156 1.56 -3.36 -11.48
C TRP A 156 2.69 -3.59 -10.47
N ILE A 157 3.56 -4.56 -10.75
CA ILE A 157 4.96 -4.54 -10.31
C ILE A 157 5.73 -4.14 -11.57
N GLY A 158 6.52 -3.08 -11.49
CA GLY A 158 7.47 -2.58 -12.50
C GLY A 158 7.41 -3.19 -13.91
N GLY A 159 6.90 -2.41 -14.87
CA GLY A 159 6.93 -2.72 -16.30
C GLY A 159 6.33 -1.60 -17.14
N SER A 160 7.18 -0.64 -17.52
CA SER A 160 7.09 0.31 -18.65
C SER A 160 5.77 0.38 -19.44
N SER A 161 4.77 1.11 -18.94
CA SER A 161 3.63 1.58 -19.75
C SER A 161 3.01 2.91 -19.28
N GLY A 162 3.72 3.67 -18.43
CA GLY A 162 3.69 5.12 -18.58
C GLY A 162 4.72 5.44 -19.65
N ASP A 163 4.43 6.34 -20.60
CA ASP A 163 5.41 6.75 -21.61
C ASP A 163 6.76 6.99 -20.91
N PRO A 164 7.81 6.20 -21.20
CA PRO A 164 9.10 6.41 -20.58
C PRO A 164 9.56 7.82 -20.95
N GLY A 165 9.64 8.68 -19.94
CA GLY A 165 10.11 10.04 -20.11
C GLY A 165 11.61 10.04 -19.97
N ASN A 166 12.30 10.19 -21.10
CA ASN A 166 13.73 10.46 -21.14
C ASN A 166 13.93 11.92 -21.50
N ILE A 167 14.38 12.72 -20.54
CA ILE A 167 14.64 14.15 -20.77
C ILE A 167 16.10 14.48 -20.55
N GLN A 168 16.57 15.47 -21.31
CA GLN A 168 17.88 16.09 -21.13
C GLN A 168 17.70 17.59 -20.94
N VAL A 169 18.33 18.12 -19.90
CA VAL A 169 18.16 19.52 -19.47
C VAL A 169 19.54 20.12 -19.26
N LYS A 170 19.81 21.29 -19.84
CA LYS A 170 21.10 21.96 -19.67
C LYS A 170 21.23 22.49 -18.25
N GLU A 171 22.47 22.61 -17.78
CA GLU A 171 22.77 23.34 -16.55
C GLU A 171 22.18 24.77 -16.59
N HIS A 172 21.66 25.23 -15.44
CA HIS A 172 20.90 26.47 -15.25
C HIS A 172 19.50 26.51 -15.86
N ASP A 173 19.04 25.46 -16.55
CA ASP A 173 17.63 25.32 -16.93
C ASP A 173 16.82 24.62 -15.83
N THR A 174 15.50 24.50 -16.07
CA THR A 174 14.57 23.85 -15.15
C THR A 174 14.21 22.44 -15.62
N ILE A 175 14.44 21.45 -14.76
CA ILE A 175 13.97 20.08 -14.95
C ILE A 175 12.48 20.05 -14.65
N SER A 176 11.67 19.74 -15.67
CA SER A 176 10.21 19.63 -15.55
C SER A 176 9.76 18.21 -15.87
N LEU A 177 9.28 17.49 -14.85
CA LEU A 177 8.71 16.14 -14.98
C LEU A 177 7.20 16.23 -14.83
N ARG A 178 6.43 15.57 -15.69
CA ARG A 178 4.97 15.59 -15.63
C ARG A 178 4.34 14.31 -16.13
N CYS A 179 3.27 13.90 -15.48
CA CYS A 179 2.43 12.79 -15.92
C CYS A 179 1.08 13.28 -16.44
N GLU A 180 0.91 13.29 -17.77
CA GLU A 180 -0.26 13.88 -18.45
C GLU A 180 -1.60 13.19 -18.10
N ASN A 181 -1.57 11.89 -17.80
CA ASN A 181 -2.75 11.10 -17.45
C ASN A 181 -3.01 11.00 -15.92
N GLY A 182 -2.60 12.02 -15.16
CA GLY A 182 -2.78 12.07 -13.71
C GLY A 182 -1.85 11.17 -12.90
N GLY A 183 -0.94 10.44 -13.55
CA GLY A 183 0.02 9.52 -12.91
C GLY A 183 0.95 10.16 -11.88
N LEU A 184 1.65 9.35 -11.10
CA LEU A 184 2.70 9.78 -10.17
C LEU A 184 4.09 9.49 -10.74
N ILE A 185 4.98 10.47 -10.64
CA ILE A 185 6.37 10.38 -11.12
C ILE A 185 7.14 9.32 -10.33
N GLN A 186 7.87 8.47 -11.05
CA GLN A 186 8.83 7.52 -10.51
C GLN A 186 10.16 7.63 -11.26
N VAL A 187 11.13 8.32 -10.65
CA VAL A 187 12.48 8.48 -11.21
C VAL A 187 13.23 7.14 -11.16
N GLN A 188 13.58 6.62 -12.33
CA GLN A 188 14.33 5.37 -12.50
C GLN A 188 15.83 5.64 -12.34
N SER A 189 16.35 6.59 -13.09
CA SER A 189 17.76 6.99 -13.04
C SER A 189 17.90 8.49 -13.35
N ALA A 190 18.93 9.12 -12.80
CA ALA A 190 19.34 10.45 -13.19
C ALA A 190 20.84 10.66 -13.01
N ARG A 191 21.46 11.33 -13.98
CA ARG A 191 22.88 11.70 -13.98
C ARG A 191 23.10 13.12 -14.46
N TYR A 192 24.15 13.75 -13.97
CA TYR A 192 24.52 15.13 -14.29
C TYR A 192 25.99 15.17 -14.67
N GLY A 193 26.34 15.82 -15.78
CA GLY A 193 27.70 15.84 -16.27
C GLY A 193 27.82 16.08 -17.78
N LEU A 194 29.01 15.80 -18.32
CA LEU A 194 29.35 15.96 -19.74
C LEU A 194 30.44 14.95 -20.14
N GLY A 195 30.38 14.39 -21.35
CA GLY A 195 31.44 13.52 -21.87
C GLY A 195 31.69 12.29 -20.98
N SER A 196 32.88 12.19 -20.39
CA SER A 196 33.25 11.12 -19.46
C SER A 196 33.03 11.45 -17.99
N CYS A 197 32.77 12.71 -17.63
CA CYS A 197 32.57 13.14 -16.25
C CYS A 197 31.07 13.15 -15.92
N TRP A 198 30.62 12.22 -15.08
CA TRP A 198 29.21 12.07 -14.70
C TRP A 198 29.09 11.78 -13.20
N GLY A 199 28.14 12.46 -12.55
CA GLY A 199 27.68 12.16 -11.19
C GLY A 199 26.25 11.63 -11.21
N SER A 200 25.95 10.63 -10.38
CA SER A 200 24.56 10.18 -10.18
C SER A 200 23.82 11.16 -9.28
N VAL A 201 22.70 11.69 -9.76
CA VAL A 201 21.82 12.61 -9.02
C VAL A 201 20.44 11.99 -8.74
N THR A 202 20.33 10.68 -8.96
CA THR A 202 19.08 9.91 -8.86
C THR A 202 18.38 10.10 -7.51
N HIS A 203 19.13 10.04 -6.39
CA HIS A 203 18.56 10.19 -5.05
C HIS A 203 17.94 11.58 -4.82
N ILE A 204 18.56 12.62 -5.39
CA ILE A 204 18.11 14.01 -5.24
C ILE A 204 16.79 14.20 -5.99
N LEU A 205 16.71 13.75 -7.25
CA LEU A 205 15.47 13.85 -8.02
C LEU A 205 14.37 12.92 -7.48
N ARG A 206 14.71 11.74 -6.95
CA ARG A 206 13.71 10.90 -6.26
C ARG A 206 13.10 11.62 -5.06
N ARG A 207 13.91 12.26 -4.23
CA ARG A 207 13.43 13.01 -3.05
C ARG A 207 12.55 14.20 -3.44
N SER A 208 12.91 14.90 -4.52
CA SER A 208 12.18 16.09 -4.96
C SER A 208 10.91 15.78 -5.74
N CYS A 209 10.92 14.74 -6.59
CA CYS A 209 9.90 14.54 -7.61
C CYS A 209 9.03 13.30 -7.47
N ASN A 210 9.48 12.24 -6.79
CA ASN A 210 8.66 11.03 -6.70
C ASN A 210 7.32 11.29 -6.00
N SER A 211 6.30 10.52 -6.38
CA SER A 211 4.95 10.60 -5.81
C SER A 211 4.23 11.94 -6.03
N ARG A 212 4.66 12.72 -7.02
CA ARG A 212 3.97 13.93 -7.50
C ARG A 212 3.46 13.70 -8.91
N ASN A 213 2.41 14.40 -9.31
CA ASN A 213 1.96 14.40 -10.71
C ASN A 213 2.84 15.32 -11.60
N ASP A 214 3.36 16.37 -10.98
CA ASP A 214 4.26 17.35 -11.58
C ASP A 214 5.44 17.65 -10.62
N CYS A 215 6.61 17.90 -11.19
CA CYS A 215 7.79 18.31 -10.44
C CYS A 215 8.63 19.30 -11.26
N SER A 216 9.14 20.33 -10.57
CA SER A 216 10.06 21.30 -11.13
C SER A 216 11.27 21.47 -10.19
N THR A 217 12.47 21.28 -10.72
CA THR A 217 13.73 21.43 -9.96
C THR A 217 14.81 22.11 -10.82
N PRO A 218 15.64 23.00 -10.27
CA PRO A 218 16.71 23.65 -11.02
C PRO A 218 17.84 22.67 -11.35
N ALA A 219 18.43 22.79 -12.55
CA ALA A 219 19.60 22.02 -12.96
C ALA A 219 20.91 22.70 -12.56
N GLU A 220 21.25 22.68 -11.27
CA GLU A 220 22.36 23.47 -10.74
C GLU A 220 23.33 22.69 -9.83
N ASN A 221 24.60 23.09 -9.89
CA ASN A 221 25.67 22.60 -9.02
C ASN A 221 25.36 22.68 -7.52
N SER A 222 24.64 23.72 -7.09
CA SER A 222 24.23 23.92 -5.68
C SER A 222 23.36 22.76 -5.17
N LEU A 223 22.62 22.11 -6.08
CA LEU A 223 21.74 21.00 -5.78
C LEU A 223 22.40 19.65 -6.03
N PHE A 224 23.20 19.52 -7.10
CA PHE A 224 23.74 18.24 -7.58
C PHE A 224 25.19 17.95 -7.21
N SER A 225 25.90 18.93 -6.65
CA SER A 225 27.37 19.00 -6.66
C SER A 225 27.93 19.08 -8.08
N ASP A 226 29.15 19.61 -8.24
CA ASP A 226 29.77 19.77 -9.56
C ASP A 226 30.71 18.58 -9.88
N PRO A 227 30.34 17.67 -10.79
CA PRO A 227 31.22 16.57 -11.21
C PRO A 227 32.27 16.99 -12.25
N CYS A 228 32.14 18.18 -12.86
CA CYS A 228 32.96 18.66 -13.97
C CYS A 228 33.17 20.17 -13.86
N GLU A 229 34.03 20.61 -12.94
CA GLU A 229 34.26 22.05 -12.72
C GLU A 229 34.74 22.75 -14.00
N GLY A 230 34.11 23.90 -14.30
CA GLY A 230 34.44 24.74 -15.46
C GLY A 230 33.72 24.37 -16.76
N GLU A 231 32.95 23.27 -16.79
CA GLU A 231 32.21 22.82 -17.96
C GLU A 231 30.69 23.00 -17.80
N HIS A 232 30.01 23.29 -18.92
CA HIS A 232 28.54 23.34 -18.97
C HIS A 232 27.95 21.93 -19.08
N LYS A 233 27.28 21.49 -18.01
CA LYS A 233 26.79 20.12 -17.87
C LYS A 233 25.35 19.96 -18.38
N VAL A 234 24.93 18.71 -18.50
CA VAL A 234 23.55 18.32 -18.82
C VAL A 234 23.05 17.31 -17.80
N VAL A 235 21.80 17.45 -17.38
CA VAL A 235 21.09 16.46 -16.58
C VAL A 235 20.34 15.53 -17.52
N GLN A 236 20.53 14.23 -17.35
CA GLN A 236 19.75 13.19 -18.03
C GLN A 236 18.89 12.48 -17.00
N VAL A 237 17.58 12.43 -17.24
CA VAL A 237 16.60 11.80 -16.33
C VAL A 237 15.80 10.77 -17.10
N GLU A 238 15.72 9.56 -16.54
CA GLU A 238 14.79 8.52 -16.94
C GLU A 238 13.72 8.39 -15.85
N TYR A 239 12.47 8.66 -16.21
CA TYR A 239 11.35 8.49 -15.30
C TYR A 239 10.18 7.81 -15.99
N VAL A 240 9.29 7.25 -15.18
CA VAL A 240 8.02 6.71 -15.64
C VAL A 240 6.89 7.34 -14.85
N CYS A 241 5.71 7.36 -15.44
CA CYS A 241 4.47 7.70 -14.77
C CYS A 241 3.79 6.44 -14.25
N GLY A 242 3.82 6.27 -12.93
CA GLY A 242 2.98 5.29 -12.24
C GLY A 242 1.54 5.79 -12.12
N PRO A 243 0.59 4.96 -11.66
CA PRO A 243 -0.78 5.38 -11.42
C PRO A 243 -0.87 6.53 -10.40
N ALA A 244 -1.81 7.47 -10.61
CA ALA A 244 -2.17 8.57 -9.69
C ALA A 244 -2.49 8.08 -8.27
N THR A 245 -3.03 6.86 -8.24
CA THR A 245 -3.40 6.14 -7.03
C THR A 245 -2.13 5.57 -6.41
N ALA A 246 -1.53 6.40 -5.56
CA ALA A 246 -0.94 5.92 -4.31
C ALA A 246 -1.98 5.28 -3.37
N ASP A 247 -3.23 5.05 -3.79
CA ASP A 247 -4.07 3.98 -3.24
C ASP A 247 -3.64 2.64 -3.83
N GLU A 248 -2.42 2.26 -3.45
CA GLU A 248 -2.15 0.88 -3.16
C GLU A 248 -3.23 0.33 -2.23
N PHE A 249 -3.83 -0.80 -2.57
CA PHE A 249 -4.24 -1.72 -1.50
C PHE A 249 -2.99 -2.39 -0.94
N ALA A 250 -2.05 -1.62 -0.41
CA ALA A 250 -1.15 -2.09 0.62
C ALA A 250 -1.80 -1.65 1.91
N ILE A 251 -2.16 -2.63 2.72
CA ILE A 251 -2.25 -2.37 4.13
C ILE A 251 -0.80 -2.09 4.54
N TYR A 252 -0.42 -0.81 4.56
CA TYR A 252 0.85 -0.34 5.08
C TYR A 252 0.84 -0.61 6.59
N ILE A 253 1.50 -1.70 6.97
CA ILE A 253 1.85 -1.94 8.36
C ILE A 253 3.27 -1.43 8.45
N ASP A 254 3.43 -0.26 9.06
CA ASP A 254 4.74 0.23 9.43
C ASP A 254 5.42 -0.82 10.30
N ILE A 255 6.56 -1.32 9.86
CA ILE A 255 7.42 -2.21 10.65
C ILE A 255 8.64 -1.35 11.01
N GLU A 256 8.42 -0.33 11.82
CA GLU A 256 9.54 0.24 12.57
C GLU A 256 9.83 -0.71 13.74
N GLY A 257 11.06 -1.23 13.77
CA GLY A 257 11.52 -2.12 14.82
C GLY A 257 12.38 -3.28 14.32
N GLU A 258 13.48 -2.96 13.63
CA GLU A 258 14.82 -3.53 13.87
C GLU A 258 15.86 -2.44 13.62
#